data_AF-A0A7V9IIR1-F1
#
_entry.id   AF-A0A7V9IIR1-F1
#
_cell.length_a   1.000
_cell.length_b   1.000
_cell.length_c   1.000
_cell.angle_alpha   90.00
_cell.angle_beta   90.00
_cell.angle_gamma   90.00
#
_symmetry.space_group_name_H-M   'P 1'
#
loop_
_entity.id
_entity.type
_entity.pdbx_description
1 polymer ?
#
loop_
_entity_poly.entity_id
_entity_poly.type
_entity_poly.pdbx_seq_one_letter_code
_entity_poly.pdbx_strand_id
1 'polypeptide(L)'
;WAFLTIGILLGGWWSYEVLGWSGVWAWDPVENASLLPWLTGTAYIHSVLVQERRGMLRVWNISLLIATFALTILGTFLTRSGVLSSVHSFSPGSAGGYLLGFFAIVVVVSLGLIAWRGDRLRAPGVIDSPISREGAFFANNVVFTLFAFVVLLGTIFPLVVEALQDRQTVVGAPYFDRLSMPIGLVLLFLMAMAPVLPWRKASGELLRERLFWPAWCGAAALGTAVFVGATGWAPLVAFGLAGFAAGAAGRQLVLATRRQGWRGLVGRANGGMVVHLGVIVVAVALAASNSYSHSATLNVQTNEPVSWGGHTFELQQITETVDDRARVVKADVLLDGDRVYQPALTKYLQFGQDIGTPSVRTSWNKDVYLTLEQGARAGESSATIRVFVKPLVVWLWIGGAIMAIGTLLAAFPSGRRRRPTDPVSAPVTSSAEPLPAAESGSERRAESAPESEEELSGV
;
A
#
# COMPACT_ATOMS: atom_id res chain seq x y z
N TRP A 1 -7.94 7.39 -1.96
CA TRP A 1 -6.71 6.66 -1.62
C TRP A 1 -6.69 6.19 -0.17
N ALA A 2 -6.79 7.08 0.83
CA ALA A 2 -6.78 6.72 2.26
C ALA A 2 -7.83 5.66 2.62
N PHE A 3 -9.11 5.95 2.34
CA PHE A 3 -10.23 5.03 2.60
C PHE A 3 -10.07 3.69 1.87
N LEU A 4 -9.57 3.71 0.62
CA LEU A 4 -9.31 2.48 -0.13
C LEU A 4 -8.19 1.64 0.49
N THR A 5 -7.11 2.29 0.96
CA THR A 5 -6.00 1.61 1.66
C THR A 5 -6.50 0.95 2.95
N ILE A 6 -7.28 1.67 3.75
CA ILE A 6 -7.87 1.14 4.98
C ILE A 6 -8.85 0.01 4.67
N GLY A 7 -9.68 0.18 3.64
CA GLY A 7 -10.62 -0.86 3.19
C GLY A 7 -9.92 -2.14 2.75
N ILE A 8 -8.84 -2.04 1.96
CA ILE A 8 -8.01 -3.19 1.55
C ILE A 8 -7.39 -3.87 2.77
N LEU A 9 -6.87 -3.09 3.73
CA LEU A 9 -6.29 -3.63 4.97
C LEU A 9 -7.31 -4.38 5.83
N LEU A 10 -8.46 -3.77 6.09
CA LEU A 10 -9.51 -4.38 6.90
C LEU A 10 -10.10 -5.60 6.18
N GLY A 11 -10.26 -5.53 4.86
CA GLY A 11 -10.68 -6.66 4.04
C GLY A 11 -9.69 -7.83 4.09
N GLY A 12 -8.39 -7.54 3.96
CA GLY A 12 -7.33 -8.54 4.08
C GLY A 12 -7.20 -9.14 5.48
N TRP A 13 -7.40 -8.33 6.53
CA TRP A 13 -7.44 -8.85 7.90
C TRP A 13 -8.62 -9.80 8.07
N TRP A 14 -9.81 -9.36 7.66
CA TRP A 14 -11.02 -10.17 7.73
C TRP A 14 -10.87 -11.48 6.95
N SER A 15 -10.34 -11.43 5.72
CA SER A 15 -10.14 -12.63 4.90
C SER A 15 -9.15 -13.59 5.55
N TYR A 16 -8.08 -13.09 6.17
CA TYR A 16 -7.12 -13.90 6.88
C TYR A 16 -7.74 -14.65 8.08
N GLU A 17 -8.65 -14.03 8.83
CA GLU A 17 -9.27 -14.64 10.01
C GLU A 17 -10.48 -15.53 9.68
N VAL A 18 -11.07 -15.38 8.49
CA VAL A 18 -12.35 -16.01 8.16
C VAL A 18 -12.27 -16.98 6.98
N LEU A 19 -11.33 -16.80 6.05
CA LEU A 19 -11.20 -17.63 4.85
C LEU A 19 -10.06 -18.63 5.00
N GLY A 20 -10.39 -19.93 5.03
CA GLY A 20 -9.47 -21.05 5.28
C GLY A 20 -8.34 -21.29 4.25
N TRP A 21 -8.02 -20.36 3.35
CA TRP A 21 -6.99 -20.57 2.32
C TRP A 21 -5.56 -20.26 2.76
N SER A 22 -5.32 -19.96 4.04
CA SER A 22 -3.98 -19.82 4.63
C SER A 22 -3.14 -18.68 4.05
N GLY A 23 -3.73 -17.54 3.70
CA GLY A 23 -3.03 -16.44 3.04
C GLY A 23 -3.72 -15.10 3.30
N VAL A 24 -2.93 -14.02 3.25
CA VAL A 24 -3.40 -12.64 3.41
C VAL A 24 -3.95 -12.03 2.12
N TRP A 25 -3.67 -12.69 0.99
CA TRP A 25 -4.10 -12.31 -0.35
C TRP A 25 -4.11 -13.56 -1.23
N ALA A 26 -5.21 -13.80 -1.94
CA ALA A 26 -5.39 -15.00 -2.78
C ALA A 26 -5.46 -14.68 -4.28
N TRP A 27 -5.33 -13.40 -4.65
CA TRP A 27 -5.56 -12.91 -6.01
C TRP A 27 -6.97 -13.19 -6.52
N ASP A 28 -7.93 -13.23 -5.60
CA ASP A 28 -9.34 -13.35 -5.94
C ASP A 28 -9.79 -12.13 -6.77
N PRO A 29 -10.70 -12.29 -7.76
CA PRO A 29 -11.09 -11.19 -8.64
C PRO A 29 -11.57 -9.91 -7.94
N VAL A 30 -12.20 -10.03 -6.78
CA VAL A 30 -12.68 -8.88 -6.00
C VAL A 30 -11.52 -8.20 -5.25
N GLU A 31 -10.58 -9.00 -4.73
CA GLU A 31 -9.33 -8.46 -4.17
C GLU A 31 -8.59 -7.65 -5.25
N ASN A 32 -8.40 -8.25 -6.44
CA ASN A 32 -7.76 -7.60 -7.58
C ASN A 32 -8.49 -6.33 -8.01
N ALA A 33 -9.82 -6.37 -8.06
CA ALA A 33 -10.65 -5.22 -8.38
C ALA A 33 -10.42 -4.03 -7.44
N SER A 34 -10.17 -4.28 -6.15
CA SER A 34 -9.84 -3.23 -5.19
C SER A 34 -8.41 -2.67 -5.36
N LEU A 35 -7.47 -3.53 -5.77
CA LEU A 35 -6.06 -3.17 -5.98
C LEU A 35 -5.86 -2.27 -7.20
N LEU A 36 -6.62 -2.46 -8.27
CA LEU A 36 -6.52 -1.70 -9.53
C LEU A 36 -6.63 -0.17 -9.38
N PRO A 37 -7.70 0.39 -8.77
CA PRO A 37 -7.77 1.83 -8.51
C PRO A 37 -6.75 2.29 -7.46
N TRP A 38 -6.30 1.40 -6.57
CA TRP A 38 -5.23 1.73 -5.62
C TRP A 38 -3.89 1.96 -6.34
N LEU A 39 -3.52 1.10 -7.29
CA LEU A 39 -2.28 1.23 -8.07
C LEU A 39 -2.27 2.50 -8.93
N THR A 40 -3.33 2.72 -9.70
CA THR A 40 -3.47 3.93 -10.55
C THR A 40 -3.58 5.22 -9.74
N GLY A 41 -4.27 5.18 -8.60
CA GLY A 41 -4.33 6.29 -7.65
C GLY A 41 -2.97 6.59 -6.99
N THR A 42 -2.19 5.56 -6.68
CA THR A 42 -0.82 5.71 -6.15
C THR A 42 0.10 6.34 -7.20
N ALA A 43 0.03 5.90 -8.45
CA ALA A 43 0.75 6.53 -9.56
C ALA A 43 0.40 8.02 -9.66
N TYR A 44 -0.88 8.36 -9.61
CA TYR A 44 -1.36 9.75 -9.69
C TYR A 44 -0.79 10.62 -8.57
N ILE A 45 -0.83 10.16 -7.31
CA ILE A 45 -0.29 10.91 -6.16
C ILE A 45 1.20 11.21 -6.32
N HIS A 46 1.96 10.30 -6.95
CA HIS A 46 3.37 10.52 -7.24
C HIS A 46 3.58 11.46 -8.43
N SER A 47 2.77 11.34 -9.48
CA SER A 47 2.92 12.14 -10.69
C SER A 47 2.40 13.57 -10.56
N VAL A 48 1.38 13.82 -9.74
CA VAL A 48 0.89 15.18 -9.48
C VAL A 48 1.96 16.04 -8.79
N LEU A 49 2.83 15.44 -7.98
CA LEU A 49 3.97 16.14 -7.38
C LEU A 49 4.98 16.62 -8.42
N VAL A 50 5.19 15.85 -9.49
CA VAL A 50 6.05 16.25 -10.62
C VAL A 50 5.36 17.36 -11.42
N GLN A 51 4.05 17.26 -11.66
CA GLN A 51 3.29 18.32 -12.32
C GLN A 51 3.35 19.64 -11.55
N GLU A 52 3.14 19.63 -10.23
CA GLU A 52 3.19 20.84 -9.39
C GLU A 52 4.60 21.47 -9.38
N ARG A 53 5.66 20.67 -9.46
CA ARG A 53 7.04 21.15 -9.36
C ARG A 53 7.68 21.52 -10.71
N ARG A 54 7.28 20.86 -11.79
CA ARG A 54 7.92 21.00 -13.12
C ARG A 54 6.95 21.38 -14.22
N GLY A 55 5.64 21.43 -13.95
CA GLY A 55 4.61 21.77 -14.93
C GLY A 55 4.31 20.67 -15.95
N MET A 56 4.91 19.49 -15.84
CA MET A 56 4.86 18.37 -16.79
C MET A 56 3.72 17.38 -16.52
N LEU A 57 3.55 16.37 -17.39
CA LEU A 57 2.69 15.19 -17.18
C LEU A 57 1.18 15.48 -16.98
N ARG A 58 0.68 16.62 -17.45
CA ARG A 58 -0.74 17.00 -17.29
C ARG A 58 -1.72 15.99 -17.90
N VAL A 59 -1.49 15.60 -19.16
CA VAL A 59 -2.31 14.58 -19.85
C VAL A 59 -2.24 13.26 -19.10
N TRP A 60 -1.04 12.82 -18.72
CA TRP A 60 -0.83 11.59 -17.94
C TRP A 60 -1.59 11.59 -16.61
N ASN A 61 -1.56 12.69 -15.88
CA ASN A 61 -2.27 12.82 -14.60
C ASN A 61 -3.80 12.77 -14.76
N ILE A 62 -4.33 13.42 -15.80
CA ILE A 62 -5.75 13.34 -16.14
C ILE A 62 -6.11 11.89 -16.52
N SER A 63 -5.30 11.21 -17.34
CA SER A 63 -5.50 9.81 -17.70
C SER A 63 -5.50 8.89 -16.48
N LEU A 64 -4.57 9.07 -15.53
CA LEU A 64 -4.52 8.28 -14.29
C LEU A 64 -5.74 8.52 -13.40
N LEU A 65 -6.23 9.76 -13.33
CA LEU A 65 -7.43 10.10 -12.55
C LEU A 65 -8.68 9.45 -13.15
N ILE A 66 -8.84 9.53 -14.47
CA ILE A 66 -9.92 8.84 -15.20
C ILE A 66 -9.80 7.33 -15.03
N ALA A 67 -8.61 6.76 -15.18
CA ALA A 67 -8.38 5.32 -14.98
C ALA A 67 -8.75 4.89 -13.55
N THR A 68 -8.34 5.65 -12.53
CA THR A 68 -8.68 5.37 -11.13
C THR A 68 -10.21 5.33 -10.93
N PHE A 69 -10.93 6.31 -11.49
CA PHE A 69 -12.39 6.36 -11.40
C PHE A 69 -13.06 5.22 -12.18
N ALA A 70 -12.65 5.00 -13.43
CA ALA A 70 -13.20 3.93 -14.28
C ALA A 70 -12.96 2.54 -13.67
N LEU A 71 -11.76 2.29 -13.11
CA LEU A 71 -11.44 1.03 -12.43
C LEU A 71 -12.25 0.83 -11.15
N THR A 72 -12.67 1.89 -10.47
CA THR A 72 -13.60 1.79 -9.33
C THR A 72 -14.99 1.31 -9.79
N ILE A 73 -15.47 1.82 -10.92
CA ILE A 73 -16.75 1.37 -11.51
C ILE A 73 -16.62 -0.09 -11.97
N LEU A 74 -15.52 -0.42 -12.66
CA LEU A 74 -15.25 -1.79 -13.11
C LEU A 74 -15.20 -2.77 -11.92
N GLY A 75 -14.51 -2.41 -10.84
CA GLY A 75 -14.48 -3.24 -9.64
C GLY A 75 -15.85 -3.44 -9.00
N THR A 76 -16.67 -2.39 -8.99
CA THR A 76 -18.08 -2.49 -8.55
C THR A 76 -18.90 -3.42 -9.46
N PHE A 77 -18.67 -3.38 -10.77
CA PHE A 77 -19.28 -4.33 -11.70
C PHE A 77 -18.86 -5.77 -11.38
N LEU A 78 -17.55 -6.05 -11.27
CA LEU A 78 -17.02 -7.39 -11.02
C LEU A 78 -17.55 -8.00 -9.71
N THR A 79 -17.71 -7.19 -8.67
CA THR A 79 -18.22 -7.64 -7.35
C THR A 79 -19.72 -7.91 -7.31
N ARG A 80 -20.51 -7.36 -8.25
CA ARG A 80 -22.00 -7.38 -8.20
C ARG A 80 -22.66 -8.11 -9.36
N SER A 81 -21.92 -8.40 -10.42
CA SER A 81 -22.47 -9.02 -11.63
C SER A 81 -22.48 -10.54 -11.60
N GLY A 82 -21.64 -11.17 -10.76
CA GLY A 82 -21.48 -12.62 -10.72
C GLY A 82 -20.78 -13.21 -11.96
N VAL A 83 -20.18 -12.37 -12.81
CA VAL A 83 -19.51 -12.80 -14.05
C VAL A 83 -18.18 -13.53 -13.82
N LEU A 84 -17.59 -13.36 -12.64
CA LEU A 84 -16.39 -14.08 -12.21
C LEU A 84 -16.70 -14.87 -10.96
N SER A 85 -16.17 -16.09 -10.88
CA SER A 85 -16.19 -16.89 -9.64
C SER A 85 -15.29 -16.22 -8.62
N SER A 86 -15.87 -15.77 -7.50
CA SER A 86 -15.15 -15.13 -6.41
C SER A 86 -15.86 -15.41 -5.09
N VAL A 87 -15.08 -15.74 -4.05
CA VAL A 87 -15.61 -15.96 -2.70
C VAL A 87 -16.07 -14.66 -2.03
N HIS A 88 -15.61 -13.52 -2.54
CA HIS A 88 -15.95 -12.18 -2.07
C HIS A 88 -17.07 -11.53 -2.91
N SER A 89 -17.58 -12.24 -3.93
CA SER A 89 -18.67 -11.71 -4.74
C SER A 89 -19.96 -11.62 -3.93
N PHE A 90 -20.71 -10.54 -4.14
CA PHE A 90 -22.05 -10.42 -3.57
C PHE A 90 -23.07 -11.11 -4.47
N SER A 91 -24.25 -11.42 -3.91
CA SER A 91 -25.36 -12.01 -4.67
C SER A 91 -25.62 -11.22 -5.97
N PRO A 92 -25.66 -11.90 -7.14
CA PRO A 92 -25.84 -11.26 -8.43
C PRO A 92 -27.10 -10.40 -8.45
N GLY A 93 -26.95 -9.14 -8.88
CA GLY A 93 -28.06 -8.20 -8.97
C GLY A 93 -28.32 -7.71 -10.39
N SER A 94 -29.48 -7.10 -10.62
CA SER A 94 -29.84 -6.47 -11.90
C SER A 94 -28.95 -5.26 -12.27
N ALA A 95 -28.13 -4.78 -11.33
CA ALA A 95 -27.27 -3.62 -11.51
C ALA A 95 -26.09 -3.84 -12.48
N GLY A 96 -25.71 -5.09 -12.76
CA GLY A 96 -24.50 -5.40 -13.54
C GLY A 96 -24.46 -4.73 -14.91
N GLY A 97 -25.54 -4.81 -15.68
CA GLY A 97 -25.64 -4.18 -17.00
C GLY A 97 -25.55 -2.66 -16.94
N TYR A 98 -26.20 -2.01 -15.96
CA TYR A 98 -26.13 -0.56 -15.77
C TYR A 98 -24.72 -0.09 -15.43
N LEU A 99 -24.02 -0.82 -14.57
CA LEU A 99 -22.63 -0.51 -14.20
C LEU A 99 -21.69 -0.65 -15.39
N LEU A 100 -21.85 -1.70 -16.20
CA LEU A 100 -21.03 -1.91 -17.40
C LEU A 100 -21.29 -0.83 -18.46
N GLY A 101 -22.56 -0.47 -18.68
CA GLY A 101 -22.93 0.62 -19.58
C GLY A 101 -22.38 1.97 -19.11
N PHE A 102 -22.50 2.28 -17.81
CA PHE A 102 -21.93 3.49 -17.23
C PHE A 102 -20.40 3.53 -17.33
N PHE A 103 -19.72 2.41 -17.08
CA PHE A 103 -18.28 2.26 -17.29
C PHE A 103 -17.90 2.57 -18.74
N ALA A 104 -18.60 1.99 -19.72
CA ALA A 104 -18.34 2.22 -21.13
C ALA A 104 -18.50 3.70 -21.51
N ILE A 105 -19.58 4.36 -21.03
CA ILE A 105 -19.81 5.79 -21.24
C ILE A 105 -18.65 6.61 -20.66
N VAL A 106 -18.27 6.36 -19.40
CA VAL A 106 -17.17 7.09 -18.73
C VAL A 106 -15.87 6.93 -19.51
N VAL A 107 -15.53 5.73 -19.96
CA VAL A 107 -14.30 5.47 -20.72
C VAL A 107 -14.34 6.18 -22.07
N VAL A 108 -15.40 5.99 -22.88
CA VAL A 108 -15.51 6.56 -24.23
C VAL A 108 -15.51 8.08 -24.19
N VAL A 109 -16.33 8.69 -23.31
CA VAL A 109 -16.41 10.15 -23.20
C VAL A 109 -15.09 10.73 -22.72
N SER A 110 -14.47 10.14 -21.70
CA SER A 110 -13.22 10.66 -21.14
C SER A 110 -12.05 10.54 -22.12
N LEU A 111 -11.93 9.42 -22.84
CA LEU A 111 -10.93 9.24 -23.88
C LEU A 111 -11.18 10.19 -25.06
N GLY A 112 -12.43 10.37 -25.48
CA GLY A 112 -12.80 11.34 -26.51
C GLY A 112 -12.43 12.78 -26.12
N LEU A 113 -12.67 13.17 -24.87
CA LEU A 113 -12.26 14.48 -24.35
C LEU A 113 -10.75 14.66 -24.29
N ILE A 114 -10.00 13.64 -23.85
CA ILE A 114 -8.53 13.67 -23.87
C ILE A 114 -8.01 13.78 -25.30
N ALA A 115 -8.55 13.00 -26.24
CA ALA A 115 -8.15 13.06 -27.64
C ALA A 115 -8.44 14.44 -28.25
N TRP A 116 -9.58 15.02 -27.95
CA TRP A 116 -9.99 16.33 -28.47
C TRP A 116 -9.23 17.51 -27.84
N ARG A 117 -9.00 17.48 -26.52
CA ARG A 117 -8.38 18.59 -25.78
C ARG A 117 -6.90 18.38 -25.45
N GLY A 118 -6.33 17.23 -25.80
CA GLY A 118 -5.00 16.80 -25.40
C GLY A 118 -3.90 17.80 -25.78
N ASP A 119 -3.99 18.41 -26.96
CA ASP A 119 -3.03 19.41 -27.40
C ASP A 119 -3.02 20.67 -26.53
N ARG A 120 -4.18 21.08 -26.00
CA ARG A 120 -4.27 22.21 -25.06
C ARG A 120 -3.72 21.87 -23.67
N LEU A 121 -3.61 20.59 -23.36
CA LEU A 121 -3.10 20.07 -22.09
C LEU A 121 -1.62 19.73 -22.16
N ARG A 122 -1.00 19.74 -23.35
CA ARG A 122 0.44 19.50 -23.51
C ARG A 122 1.24 20.54 -22.72
N ALA A 123 2.18 20.04 -21.95
CA ALA A 123 3.10 20.85 -21.18
C ALA A 123 4.47 20.89 -21.87
N PRO A 124 5.16 22.04 -21.89
CA PRO A 124 6.44 22.19 -22.59
C PRO A 124 7.65 21.55 -21.89
N GLY A 125 7.49 21.03 -20.66
CA GLY A 125 8.63 20.48 -19.90
C GLY A 125 9.11 19.12 -20.43
N VAL A 126 10.42 18.90 -20.40
CA VAL A 126 11.11 17.66 -20.82
C VAL A 126 11.88 17.09 -19.63
N ILE A 127 12.08 15.76 -19.61
CA ILE A 127 12.92 15.11 -18.59
C ILE A 127 14.39 15.37 -18.95
N ASP A 128 15.05 16.23 -18.16
CA ASP A 128 16.43 16.68 -18.41
C ASP A 128 17.47 15.54 -18.34
N SER A 129 17.22 14.51 -17.54
CA SER A 129 18.11 13.35 -17.39
C SER A 129 17.36 12.12 -16.89
N PRO A 130 17.59 10.92 -17.45
CA PRO A 130 17.01 9.68 -16.93
C PRO A 130 17.42 9.37 -15.49
N ILE A 131 18.66 9.71 -15.09
CA ILE A 131 19.17 9.53 -13.72
C ILE A 131 18.90 10.81 -12.93
N SER A 132 17.62 11.06 -12.67
CA SER A 132 17.14 12.19 -11.89
C SER A 132 15.95 11.76 -11.05
N ARG A 133 15.56 12.59 -10.09
CA ARG A 133 14.34 12.36 -9.33
C ARG A 133 13.11 12.34 -10.24
N GLU A 134 13.08 13.17 -11.28
CA GLU A 134 12.03 13.18 -12.32
C GLU A 134 11.97 11.87 -13.07
N GLY A 135 13.12 11.38 -13.53
CA GLY A 135 13.24 10.08 -14.20
C GLY A 135 12.76 8.94 -13.30
N ALA A 136 13.11 8.96 -12.01
CA ALA A 136 12.66 7.98 -11.04
C ALA A 136 11.14 8.06 -10.78
N PHE A 137 10.55 9.26 -10.67
CA PHE A 137 9.10 9.43 -10.55
C PHE A 137 8.35 8.96 -11.80
N PHE A 138 8.89 9.22 -12.99
CA PHE A 138 8.33 8.74 -14.25
C PHE A 138 8.41 7.20 -14.34
N ALA A 139 9.57 6.61 -14.06
CA ALA A 139 9.75 5.16 -14.01
C ALA A 139 8.78 4.51 -13.01
N ASN A 140 8.64 5.09 -11.81
CA ASN A 140 7.68 4.64 -10.80
C ASN A 140 6.24 4.63 -11.34
N ASN A 141 5.85 5.68 -12.06
CA ASN A 141 4.54 5.74 -12.69
C ASN A 141 4.32 4.67 -13.75
N VAL A 142 5.32 4.44 -14.62
CA VAL A 142 5.27 3.39 -15.63
C VAL A 142 5.13 2.02 -14.96
N VAL A 143 5.89 1.76 -13.89
CA VAL A 143 5.83 0.48 -13.17
C VAL A 143 4.49 0.29 -12.46
N PHE A 144 3.92 1.31 -11.83
CA PHE A 144 2.57 1.22 -11.24
C PHE A 144 1.49 0.96 -12.30
N THR A 145 1.54 1.66 -13.44
CA THR A 145 0.59 1.44 -14.55
C THR A 145 0.76 0.06 -15.18
N LEU A 146 2.00 -0.42 -15.33
CA LEU A 146 2.28 -1.78 -15.79
C LEU A 146 1.73 -2.81 -14.81
N PHE A 147 1.88 -2.59 -13.50
CA PHE A 147 1.33 -3.49 -12.50
C PHE A 147 -0.20 -3.52 -12.57
N ALA A 148 -0.84 -2.36 -12.68
CA ALA A 148 -2.28 -2.28 -12.85
C ALA A 148 -2.73 -2.99 -14.13
N PHE A 149 -1.99 -2.86 -15.23
CA PHE A 149 -2.27 -3.55 -16.48
C PHE A 149 -2.18 -5.07 -16.34
N VAL A 150 -1.12 -5.60 -15.72
CA VAL A 150 -0.95 -7.03 -15.46
C VAL A 150 -2.08 -7.59 -14.61
N VAL A 151 -2.42 -6.90 -13.51
CA VAL A 151 -3.50 -7.34 -12.63
C VAL A 151 -4.85 -7.29 -13.36
N LEU A 152 -5.09 -6.23 -14.13
CA LEU A 152 -6.32 -6.07 -14.90
C LEU A 152 -6.44 -7.18 -15.93
N LEU A 153 -5.37 -7.41 -16.70
CA LEU A 153 -5.32 -8.44 -17.73
C LEU A 153 -5.61 -9.82 -17.12
N GLY A 154 -4.90 -10.21 -16.06
CA GLY A 154 -5.16 -11.49 -15.39
C GLY A 154 -6.58 -11.63 -14.87
N THR A 155 -7.18 -10.54 -14.39
CA THR A 155 -8.55 -10.52 -13.84
C THR A 155 -9.62 -10.62 -14.93
N ILE A 156 -9.45 -9.92 -16.05
CA ILE A 156 -10.46 -9.91 -17.14
C ILE A 156 -10.25 -11.01 -18.17
N PHE A 157 -9.07 -11.63 -18.22
CA PHE A 157 -8.74 -12.65 -19.22
C PHE A 157 -9.75 -13.80 -19.26
N PRO A 158 -10.22 -14.36 -18.13
CA PRO A 158 -11.31 -15.33 -18.12
C PRO A 158 -12.55 -14.88 -18.90
N LEU A 159 -12.98 -13.63 -18.73
CA LEU A 159 -14.15 -13.07 -19.41
C LEU A 159 -13.95 -12.95 -20.91
N VAL A 160 -12.72 -12.65 -21.34
CA VAL A 160 -12.37 -12.58 -22.77
C VAL A 160 -12.40 -13.97 -23.39
N VAL A 161 -11.86 -14.98 -22.70
CA VAL A 161 -11.88 -16.37 -23.18
C VAL A 161 -13.31 -16.89 -23.25
N GLU A 162 -14.13 -16.62 -22.24
CA GLU A 162 -15.54 -16.97 -22.23
C GLU A 162 -16.29 -16.32 -23.39
N ALA A 163 -16.13 -15.01 -23.59
CA ALA A 163 -16.82 -14.30 -24.67
C ALA A 163 -16.45 -14.76 -26.09
N LEU A 164 -15.23 -15.30 -26.28
CA LEU A 164 -14.73 -15.72 -27.60
C LEU A 164 -14.84 -17.22 -27.85
N GLN A 165 -14.78 -18.05 -26.80
CA GLN A 165 -14.66 -19.51 -26.89
C GLN A 165 -15.77 -20.26 -26.13
N ASP A 166 -16.67 -19.55 -25.45
CA ASP A 166 -17.72 -20.11 -24.58
C ASP A 166 -17.16 -21.11 -23.54
N ARG A 167 -15.94 -20.81 -23.06
CA ARG A 167 -15.21 -21.66 -22.13
C ARG A 167 -14.81 -20.89 -20.88
N GLN A 168 -15.27 -21.41 -19.74
CA GLN A 168 -14.87 -20.93 -18.42
C GLN A 168 -13.42 -21.30 -18.10
N THR A 169 -12.64 -20.30 -17.69
CA THR A 169 -11.24 -20.49 -17.25
C THR A 169 -10.98 -19.66 -16.00
N VAL A 170 -9.96 -20.02 -15.22
CA VAL A 170 -9.57 -19.28 -14.01
C VAL A 170 -8.08 -18.97 -14.10
N VAL A 171 -7.73 -17.72 -13.85
CA VAL A 171 -6.33 -17.29 -13.71
C VAL A 171 -6.02 -17.27 -12.21
N GLY A 172 -5.20 -18.22 -11.75
CA GLY A 172 -4.85 -18.37 -10.34
C GLY A 172 -3.59 -17.60 -9.93
N ALA A 173 -3.28 -17.67 -8.63
CA ALA A 173 -2.11 -17.05 -7.99
C ALA A 173 -0.77 -17.21 -8.75
N PRO A 174 -0.43 -18.36 -9.39
CA PRO A 174 0.86 -18.50 -10.08
C PRO A 174 1.13 -17.46 -11.17
N TYR A 175 0.09 -16.98 -11.87
CA TYR A 175 0.23 -15.91 -12.86
C TYR A 175 0.63 -14.59 -12.18
N PHE A 176 -0.10 -14.23 -11.12
CA PHE A 176 0.08 -12.96 -10.43
C PHE A 176 1.37 -12.95 -9.61
N ASP A 177 1.71 -14.02 -8.91
CA ASP A 177 2.93 -14.10 -8.10
C ASP A 177 4.18 -13.95 -8.97
N ARG A 178 4.21 -14.65 -10.13
CA ARG A 178 5.34 -14.59 -11.05
C ARG A 178 5.58 -13.20 -11.62
N LEU A 179 4.52 -12.42 -11.85
CA LEU A 179 4.61 -11.09 -12.45
C LEU A 179 4.73 -9.97 -11.40
N SER A 180 4.03 -10.09 -10.26
CA SER A 180 4.02 -9.08 -9.19
C SER A 180 5.35 -9.04 -8.44
N MET A 181 6.03 -10.18 -8.26
CA MET A 181 7.30 -10.27 -7.56
C MET A 181 8.40 -9.36 -8.16
N PRO A 182 8.78 -9.47 -9.45
CA PRO A 182 9.80 -8.59 -10.03
C PRO A 182 9.35 -7.12 -10.04
N ILE A 183 8.07 -6.86 -10.29
CA ILE A 183 7.50 -5.50 -10.25
C ILE A 183 7.63 -4.90 -8.84
N GLY A 184 7.32 -5.66 -7.80
CA GLY A 184 7.42 -5.26 -6.40
C GLY A 184 8.86 -4.95 -5.99
N LEU A 185 9.83 -5.77 -6.43
CA LEU A 185 11.25 -5.50 -6.21
C LEU A 185 11.71 -4.21 -6.91
N VAL A 186 11.26 -3.96 -8.13
CA VAL A 186 11.54 -2.70 -8.85
C VAL A 186 10.91 -1.50 -8.13
N LEU A 187 9.66 -1.60 -7.67
CA LEU A 187 9.02 -0.54 -6.89
C LEU A 187 9.78 -0.27 -5.59
N LEU A 188 10.21 -1.32 -4.87
CA LEU A 188 10.99 -1.19 -3.64
C LEU A 188 12.37 -0.56 -3.91
N PHE A 189 13.02 -0.91 -5.03
CA PHE A 189 14.25 -0.28 -5.48
C PHE A 189 14.05 1.21 -5.81
N LEU A 190 12.99 1.57 -6.54
CA LEU A 190 12.67 2.96 -6.84
C LEU A 190 12.35 3.74 -5.56
N MET A 191 11.69 3.11 -4.58
CA MET A 191 11.44 3.69 -3.27
C MET A 191 12.72 3.95 -2.48
N ALA A 192 13.72 3.07 -2.62
CA ALA A 192 15.04 3.23 -2.04
C ALA A 192 15.83 4.38 -2.71
N MET A 193 15.79 4.48 -4.04
CA MET A 193 16.63 5.42 -4.81
C MET A 193 16.01 6.79 -5.04
N ALA A 194 14.70 6.91 -5.28
CA ALA A 194 14.08 8.18 -5.66
C ALA A 194 14.22 9.29 -4.59
N PRO A 195 14.07 9.03 -3.28
CA PRO A 195 14.20 10.07 -2.25
C PRO A 195 15.60 10.65 -2.12
N VAL A 196 16.64 9.87 -2.44
CA VAL A 196 18.05 10.28 -2.34
C VAL A 196 18.52 11.04 -3.58
N LEU A 197 17.98 10.70 -4.77
CA LEU A 197 18.30 11.36 -6.03
C LEU A 197 17.92 12.86 -6.02
N PRO A 198 18.75 13.77 -6.55
CA PRO A 198 18.39 15.18 -6.73
C PRO A 198 17.43 15.41 -7.93
N TRP A 199 16.71 16.54 -7.94
CA TRP A 199 15.84 16.99 -9.06
C TRP A 199 16.61 17.50 -10.30
N ARG A 200 17.95 17.47 -10.26
CA ARG A 200 18.83 17.85 -11.39
C ARG A 200 20.03 16.90 -11.37
N LYS A 201 21.00 17.06 -12.29
CA LYS A 201 22.24 16.26 -12.28
C LYS A 201 22.85 16.23 -10.88
N ALA A 202 23.14 15.02 -10.41
CA ALA A 202 23.79 14.81 -9.12
C ALA A 202 25.28 15.14 -9.22
N SER A 203 25.82 15.91 -8.27
CA SER A 203 27.25 15.84 -7.97
C SER A 203 27.52 14.53 -7.23
N GLY A 204 28.61 13.83 -7.57
CA GLY A 204 28.92 12.53 -6.97
C GLY A 204 29.11 12.60 -5.45
N GLU A 205 29.65 13.71 -4.95
CA GLU A 205 29.88 13.96 -3.52
C GLU A 205 28.57 14.06 -2.72
N LEU A 206 27.59 14.84 -3.22
CA LEU A 206 26.28 14.96 -2.58
C LEU A 206 25.52 13.62 -2.57
N LEU A 207 25.69 12.82 -3.63
CA LEU A 207 25.07 11.51 -3.70
C LEU A 207 25.69 10.55 -2.67
N ARG A 208 27.01 10.53 -2.52
CA ARG A 208 27.72 9.73 -1.51
C ARG A 208 27.21 10.03 -0.10
N GLU A 209 27.11 11.31 0.28
CA GLU A 209 26.60 11.70 1.61
C GLU A 209 25.15 11.27 1.86
N ARG A 210 24.31 11.30 0.82
CA ARG A 210 22.90 10.91 0.93
C ARG A 210 22.70 9.40 0.95
N LEU A 211 23.57 8.65 0.28
CA LEU A 211 23.50 7.19 0.21
C LEU A 211 24.16 6.50 1.40
N PHE A 212 25.08 7.16 2.11
CA PHE A 212 25.88 6.52 3.17
C PHE A 212 25.04 5.81 4.24
N TRP A 213 24.16 6.54 4.93
CA TRP A 213 23.32 5.96 5.99
C TRP A 213 22.29 4.94 5.46
N PRO A 214 21.55 5.22 4.36
CA PRO A 214 20.68 4.23 3.74
C PRO A 214 21.40 2.94 3.34
N ALA A 215 22.62 3.02 2.80
CA ALA A 215 23.40 1.84 2.44
C ALA A 215 23.74 0.97 3.66
N TRP A 216 24.13 1.58 4.78
CA TRP A 216 24.36 0.85 6.03
C TRP A 216 23.08 0.25 6.60
N CYS A 217 21.94 0.93 6.53
CA CYS A 217 20.65 0.36 6.93
C CYS A 217 20.27 -0.85 6.06
N GLY A 218 20.51 -0.79 4.75
CA GLY A 218 20.29 -1.91 3.84
C GLY A 218 21.23 -3.09 4.13
N ALA A 219 22.52 -2.83 4.34
CA ALA A 219 23.49 -3.86 4.69
C ALA A 219 23.18 -4.51 6.05
N ALA A 220 22.79 -3.73 7.05
CA ALA A 220 22.37 -4.23 8.36
C ALA A 220 21.10 -5.07 8.28
N ALA A 221 20.10 -4.64 7.49
CA ALA A 221 18.87 -5.41 7.29
C ALA A 221 19.15 -6.74 6.58
N LEU A 222 20.00 -6.73 5.55
CA LEU A 222 20.44 -7.95 4.86
C LEU A 222 21.24 -8.87 5.78
N GLY A 223 22.21 -8.33 6.54
CA GLY A 223 23.00 -9.10 7.49
C GLY A 223 22.14 -9.70 8.60
N THR A 224 21.18 -8.94 9.13
CA THR A 224 20.19 -9.44 10.11
C THR A 224 19.35 -10.57 9.51
N ALA A 225 18.85 -10.40 8.28
CA ALA A 225 18.07 -11.43 7.61
C ALA A 225 18.86 -12.74 7.48
N VAL A 226 20.10 -12.67 6.97
CA VAL A 226 20.98 -13.84 6.84
C VAL A 226 21.26 -14.47 8.20
N PHE A 227 21.53 -13.65 9.22
CA PHE A 227 21.80 -14.13 10.59
C PHE A 227 20.62 -14.91 11.19
N VAL A 228 19.37 -14.50 10.92
CA VAL A 228 18.17 -15.22 11.38
C VAL A 228 17.79 -16.41 10.47
N GLY A 229 18.64 -16.77 9.49
CA GLY A 229 18.42 -17.93 8.63
C GLY A 229 17.60 -17.65 7.37
N ALA A 230 17.44 -16.39 6.96
CA ALA A 230 16.78 -16.06 5.70
C ALA A 230 17.58 -16.59 4.50
N THR A 231 16.90 -17.20 3.54
CA THR A 231 17.49 -17.79 2.33
C THR A 231 16.70 -17.41 1.08
N GLY A 232 17.36 -17.46 -0.08
CA GLY A 232 16.73 -17.16 -1.37
C GLY A 232 16.98 -15.73 -1.81
N TRP A 233 17.29 -15.54 -3.10
CA TRP A 233 17.76 -14.25 -3.62
C TRP A 233 16.71 -13.14 -3.47
N ALA A 234 15.44 -13.46 -3.69
CA ALA A 234 14.38 -12.46 -3.72
C ALA A 234 14.01 -11.88 -2.35
N PRO A 235 13.72 -12.69 -1.29
CA PRO A 235 13.49 -12.14 0.04
C PRO A 235 14.73 -11.40 0.57
N LEU A 236 15.95 -11.89 0.29
CA LEU A 236 17.19 -11.20 0.70
C LEU A 236 17.34 -9.83 0.03
N VAL A 237 17.09 -9.73 -1.28
CA VAL A 237 17.07 -8.46 -2.00
C VAL A 237 15.96 -7.55 -1.45
N ALA A 238 14.77 -8.09 -1.18
CA ALA A 238 13.67 -7.33 -0.61
C ALA A 238 14.05 -6.74 0.76
N PHE A 239 14.64 -7.52 1.67
CA PHE A 239 15.06 -7.04 2.99
C PHE A 239 16.17 -5.98 2.90
N GLY A 240 17.16 -6.18 2.02
CA GLY A 240 18.20 -5.18 1.80
C GLY A 240 17.65 -3.86 1.25
N LEU A 241 16.78 -3.91 0.24
CA LEU A 241 16.13 -2.72 -0.33
C LEU A 241 15.18 -2.06 0.67
N ALA A 242 14.45 -2.84 1.47
CA ALA A 242 13.58 -2.35 2.54
C ALA A 242 14.39 -1.60 3.61
N GLY A 243 15.50 -2.17 4.08
CA GLY A 243 16.40 -1.50 5.02
C GLY A 243 16.98 -0.21 4.45
N PHE A 244 17.35 -0.22 3.17
CA PHE A 244 17.82 0.98 2.48
C PHE A 244 16.73 2.07 2.43
N ALA A 245 15.54 1.71 1.94
CA ALA A 245 14.41 2.64 1.80
C ALA A 245 13.99 3.21 3.16
N ALA A 246 14.01 2.38 4.22
CA ALA A 246 13.73 2.81 5.58
C ALA A 246 14.78 3.80 6.08
N GLY A 247 16.07 3.56 5.82
CA GLY A 247 17.15 4.49 6.13
C GLY A 247 17.00 5.83 5.40
N ALA A 248 16.60 5.81 4.13
CA ALA A 248 16.38 7.01 3.33
C ALA A 248 15.19 7.85 3.84
N ALA A 249 14.04 7.21 4.06
CA ALA A 249 12.84 7.86 4.61
C ALA A 249 13.07 8.34 6.05
N GLY A 250 13.68 7.50 6.88
CA GLY A 250 14.02 7.80 8.28
C GLY A 250 14.95 8.99 8.40
N ARG A 251 16.03 9.06 7.60
CA ARG A 251 16.93 10.21 7.57
C ARG A 251 16.19 11.51 7.26
N GLN A 252 15.26 11.50 6.29
CA GLN A 252 14.48 12.69 5.96
C GLN A 252 13.58 13.12 7.14
N LEU A 253 12.90 12.17 7.79
CA LEU A 253 12.04 12.45 8.93
C LEU A 253 12.85 12.97 10.13
N VAL A 254 13.99 12.35 10.45
CA VAL A 254 14.86 12.80 11.55
C VAL A 254 15.33 14.24 11.32
N LEU A 255 15.76 14.58 10.09
CA LEU A 255 16.18 15.93 9.77
C LEU A 255 15.02 16.95 9.84
N ALA A 256 13.82 16.54 9.42
CA ALA A 256 12.63 17.39 9.50
C ALA A 256 12.23 17.64 10.97
N THR A 257 12.18 16.60 11.79
CA THR A 257 11.80 16.66 13.20
C THR A 257 12.81 17.42 14.03
N ARG A 258 14.13 17.29 13.75
CA ARG A 258 15.16 18.09 14.42
C ARG A 258 15.01 19.59 14.16
N ARG A 259 14.51 19.98 12.98
CA ARG A 259 14.35 21.39 12.58
C ARG A 259 13.01 21.99 13.02
N GLN A 260 11.96 21.18 13.12
CA GLN A 260 10.57 21.66 13.25
C GLN A 260 9.79 20.99 14.39
N GLY A 261 10.45 20.18 15.21
CA GLY A 261 9.80 19.35 16.23
C GLY A 261 8.77 18.40 15.60
N TRP A 262 7.65 18.15 16.30
CA TRP A 262 6.55 17.32 15.81
C TRP A 262 5.93 17.80 14.49
N ARG A 263 6.01 19.11 14.19
CA ARG A 263 5.56 19.66 12.91
C ARG A 263 6.42 19.17 11.72
N GLY A 264 7.60 18.61 11.99
CA GLY A 264 8.43 17.96 10.98
C GLY A 264 7.81 16.69 10.41
N LEU A 265 6.82 16.07 11.07
CA LEU A 265 6.15 14.86 10.59
C LEU A 265 4.93 15.15 9.72
N VAL A 266 4.39 16.37 9.74
CA VAL A 266 3.18 16.74 8.99
C VAL A 266 3.49 17.31 7.61
N GLY A 267 2.46 17.38 6.77
CA GLY A 267 2.52 17.89 5.42
C GLY A 267 2.83 16.80 4.40
N ARG A 268 2.41 17.05 3.15
CA ARG A 268 2.42 16.05 2.06
C ARG A 268 3.74 15.31 1.90
N ALA A 269 4.88 16.00 2.05
CA ALA A 269 6.20 15.39 1.88
C ALA A 269 6.59 14.42 3.01
N ASN A 270 6.44 14.84 4.27
CA ASN A 270 6.90 14.05 5.42
C ASN A 270 5.85 13.05 5.88
N GLY A 271 4.56 13.39 5.85
CA GLY A 271 3.48 12.41 6.00
C GLY A 271 3.57 11.32 4.93
N GLY A 272 3.91 11.69 3.69
CA GLY A 272 4.22 10.73 2.62
C GLY A 272 5.38 9.79 2.95
N MET A 273 6.44 10.26 3.62
CA MET A 273 7.55 9.41 4.08
C MET A 273 7.12 8.45 5.19
N VAL A 274 6.20 8.85 6.07
CA VAL A 274 5.58 7.94 7.05
C VAL A 274 4.77 6.85 6.34
N VAL A 275 4.01 7.20 5.29
CA VAL A 275 3.34 6.20 4.44
C VAL A 275 4.34 5.23 3.84
N HIS A 276 5.48 5.72 3.32
CA HIS A 276 6.52 4.85 2.76
C HIS A 276 7.09 3.88 3.80
N LEU A 277 7.32 4.32 5.04
CA LEU A 277 7.73 3.41 6.13
C LEU A 277 6.69 2.31 6.36
N GLY A 278 5.39 2.63 6.32
CA GLY A 278 4.33 1.64 6.39
C GLY A 278 4.36 0.63 5.24
N VAL A 279 4.54 1.10 4.00
CA VAL A 279 4.69 0.24 2.81
C VAL A 279 5.91 -0.67 2.93
N ILE A 280 7.04 -0.16 3.45
CA ILE A 280 8.26 -0.94 3.68
C ILE A 280 8.00 -2.07 4.68
N VAL A 281 7.31 -1.78 5.79
CA VAL A 281 6.94 -2.80 6.78
C VAL A 281 6.03 -3.87 6.15
N VAL A 282 5.04 -3.47 5.35
CA VAL A 282 4.18 -4.41 4.60
C VAL A 282 5.01 -5.27 3.64
N ALA A 283 5.96 -4.68 2.91
CA ALA A 283 6.81 -5.41 1.97
C ALA A 283 7.70 -6.45 2.67
N VAL A 284 8.26 -6.11 3.84
CA VAL A 284 9.04 -7.04 4.67
C VAL A 284 8.15 -8.16 5.19
N ALA A 285 6.96 -7.83 5.69
CA ALA A 285 5.99 -8.82 6.19
C ALA A 285 5.58 -9.81 5.08
N LEU A 286 5.25 -9.31 3.88
CA LEU A 286 4.90 -10.15 2.72
C LEU A 286 6.09 -11.01 2.24
N ALA A 287 7.30 -10.43 2.15
CA ALA A 287 8.48 -11.17 1.74
C ALA A 287 8.79 -12.32 2.72
N ALA A 288 8.64 -12.08 4.02
CA ALA A 288 8.85 -13.09 5.05
C ALA A 288 7.74 -14.14 5.07
N SER A 289 6.47 -13.72 5.11
CA SER A 289 5.32 -14.62 5.24
C SER A 289 5.13 -15.52 4.02
N ASN A 290 5.49 -15.06 2.82
CA ASN A 290 5.43 -15.87 1.61
C ASN A 290 6.64 -16.81 1.45
N SER A 291 7.83 -16.41 1.90
CA SER A 291 9.06 -17.18 1.67
C SER A 291 9.37 -18.21 2.76
N TYR A 292 8.94 -17.95 4.00
CA TYR A 292 9.32 -18.74 5.17
C TYR A 292 8.11 -19.31 5.92
N SER A 293 6.95 -19.38 5.25
CA SER A 293 5.80 -20.13 5.75
C SER A 293 6.04 -21.62 5.56
N HIS A 294 5.85 -22.39 6.63
CA HIS A 294 5.89 -23.85 6.59
C HIS A 294 4.54 -24.42 7.01
N SER A 295 4.16 -25.56 6.43
CA SER A 295 2.89 -26.21 6.73
C SER A 295 3.02 -27.72 6.82
N ALA A 296 2.17 -28.33 7.64
CA ALA A 296 1.97 -29.78 7.68
C ALA A 296 0.50 -30.13 7.85
N THR A 297 0.11 -31.29 7.34
CA THR A 297 -1.18 -31.91 7.62
C THR A 297 -0.96 -32.93 8.71
N LEU A 298 -1.63 -32.73 9.85
CA LEU A 298 -1.50 -33.56 11.04
C LEU A 298 -2.82 -34.28 11.28
N ASN A 299 -2.75 -35.56 11.66
CA ASN A 299 -3.89 -36.26 12.23
C ASN A 299 -3.79 -36.13 13.75
N VAL A 300 -4.63 -35.28 14.34
CA VAL A 300 -4.66 -35.04 15.79
C VAL A 300 -5.68 -35.95 16.44
N GLN A 301 -5.34 -36.51 17.60
CA GLN A 301 -6.18 -37.45 18.33
C GLN A 301 -6.41 -36.99 19.77
N THR A 302 -7.47 -37.51 20.39
CA THR A 302 -7.79 -37.23 21.79
C THR A 302 -6.83 -37.96 22.74
N ASN A 303 -6.31 -37.23 23.74
CA ASN A 303 -5.30 -37.69 24.70
C ASN A 303 -3.93 -38.06 24.09
N GLU A 304 -3.68 -37.74 22.83
CA GLU A 304 -2.41 -38.00 22.14
C GLU A 304 -1.90 -36.70 21.49
N PRO A 305 -1.09 -35.89 22.21
CA PRO A 305 -0.56 -34.65 21.67
C PRO A 305 0.48 -34.92 20.59
N VAL A 306 0.31 -34.30 19.42
CA VAL A 306 1.23 -34.37 18.29
C VAL A 306 2.11 -33.11 18.28
N SER A 307 3.43 -33.30 18.18
CA SER A 307 4.39 -32.19 18.13
C SER A 307 4.83 -31.90 16.70
N TRP A 308 4.73 -30.64 16.26
CA TRP A 308 5.23 -30.19 14.97
C TRP A 308 5.55 -28.70 14.97
N GLY A 309 6.62 -28.28 14.27
CA GLY A 309 6.95 -26.86 14.11
C GLY A 309 7.26 -26.12 15.43
N GLY A 310 7.68 -26.85 16.47
CA GLY A 310 7.90 -26.30 17.82
C GLY A 310 6.61 -26.05 18.61
N HIS A 311 5.50 -26.67 18.19
CA HIS A 311 4.19 -26.56 18.82
C HIS A 311 3.58 -27.95 19.07
N THR A 312 2.72 -28.07 20.07
CA THR A 312 1.96 -29.30 20.36
C THR A 312 0.48 -29.09 20.08
N PHE A 313 -0.14 -30.06 19.42
CA PHE A 313 -1.55 -30.03 19.03
C PHE A 313 -2.25 -31.27 19.58
N GLU A 314 -3.33 -31.07 20.32
CA GLU A 314 -4.14 -32.17 20.87
C GLU A 314 -5.62 -31.92 20.59
N LEU A 315 -6.33 -32.95 20.11
CA LEU A 315 -7.77 -32.84 19.88
C LEU A 315 -8.52 -33.05 21.20
N GLN A 316 -9.30 -32.07 21.63
CA GLN A 316 -10.17 -32.22 22.80
C GLN A 316 -11.48 -32.90 22.42
N GLN A 317 -12.15 -32.38 21.38
CA GLN A 317 -13.42 -32.90 20.90
C GLN A 317 -13.75 -32.40 19.50
N ILE A 318 -14.66 -33.08 18.81
CA ILE A 318 -15.29 -32.60 17.58
C ILE A 318 -16.76 -32.36 17.87
N THR A 319 -17.21 -31.14 17.63
CA THR A 319 -18.61 -30.74 17.82
C THR A 319 -19.26 -30.48 16.47
N GLU A 320 -20.54 -30.82 16.36
CA GLU A 320 -21.34 -30.55 15.18
C GLU A 320 -22.58 -29.77 15.61
N THR A 321 -22.88 -28.70 14.89
CA THR A 321 -24.09 -27.90 15.06
C THR A 321 -24.79 -27.80 13.72
N VAL A 322 -26.08 -28.10 13.70
CA VAL A 322 -26.92 -28.01 12.50
C VAL A 322 -28.06 -27.05 12.79
N ASP A 323 -28.24 -26.06 11.91
CA ASP A 323 -29.41 -25.19 11.89
C ASP A 323 -30.05 -25.16 10.50
N ASP A 324 -31.11 -24.37 10.33
CA ASP A 324 -31.87 -24.27 9.07
C ASP A 324 -31.04 -23.74 7.88
N ARG A 325 -29.88 -23.12 8.15
CA ARG A 325 -29.03 -22.46 7.14
C ARG A 325 -27.75 -23.24 6.87
N ALA A 326 -27.17 -23.86 7.88
CA ALA A 326 -25.83 -24.43 7.81
C ALA A 326 -25.61 -25.62 8.76
N ARG A 327 -24.70 -26.48 8.33
CA ARG A 327 -24.07 -27.52 9.15
C ARG A 327 -22.63 -27.09 9.45
N VAL A 328 -22.29 -26.94 10.72
CA VAL A 328 -20.97 -26.51 11.20
C VAL A 328 -20.31 -27.64 11.96
N VAL A 329 -19.14 -28.08 11.51
CA VAL A 329 -18.27 -29.03 12.23
C VAL A 329 -17.08 -28.25 12.77
N LYS A 330 -16.81 -28.35 14.07
CA LYS A 330 -15.66 -27.71 14.74
C LYS A 330 -14.78 -28.76 15.40
N ALA A 331 -13.48 -28.57 15.32
CA ALA A 331 -12.52 -29.35 16.10
C ALA A 331 -11.91 -28.46 17.19
N ASP A 332 -12.07 -28.84 18.45
CA ASP A 332 -11.44 -28.15 19.58
C ASP A 332 -10.01 -28.66 19.71
N VAL A 333 -9.03 -27.82 19.38
CA VAL A 333 -7.61 -28.17 19.38
C VAL A 333 -6.90 -27.40 20.47
N LEU A 334 -6.38 -28.12 21.48
CA LEU A 334 -5.50 -27.53 22.49
C LEU A 334 -4.12 -27.30 21.88
N LEU A 335 -3.69 -26.04 21.85
CA LEU A 335 -2.40 -25.61 21.32
C LEU A 335 -1.44 -25.30 22.47
N ASP A 336 -0.28 -25.96 22.47
CA ASP A 336 0.80 -25.78 23.46
C ASP A 336 0.36 -25.94 24.93
N GLY A 337 -0.73 -26.66 25.19
CA GLY A 337 -1.31 -26.81 26.53
C GLY A 337 -1.89 -25.51 27.12
N ASP A 338 -1.99 -24.45 26.33
CA ASP A 338 -2.35 -23.10 26.78
C ASP A 338 -3.82 -22.78 26.48
N ARG A 339 -4.19 -22.80 25.19
CA ARG A 339 -5.52 -22.36 24.74
C ARG A 339 -6.10 -23.30 23.68
N VAL A 340 -7.42 -23.49 23.75
CA VAL A 340 -8.20 -24.21 22.75
C VAL A 340 -8.54 -23.29 21.57
N TYR A 341 -8.26 -23.78 20.36
CA TYR A 341 -8.57 -23.16 19.08
C TYR A 341 -9.62 -24.00 18.36
N GLN A 342 -10.51 -23.37 17.60
CA GLN A 342 -11.70 -24.02 17.05
C GLN A 342 -11.78 -23.84 15.53
N PRO A 343 -10.84 -24.41 14.73
CA PRO A 343 -11.02 -24.45 13.29
C PRO A 343 -12.32 -25.20 12.94
N ALA A 344 -13.02 -24.71 11.92
CA ALA A 344 -14.35 -25.17 11.57
C ALA A 344 -14.54 -25.35 10.07
N LEU A 345 -15.50 -26.21 9.71
CA LEU A 345 -16.05 -26.35 8.37
C LEU A 345 -17.54 -26.04 8.43
N THR A 346 -17.95 -25.03 7.66
CA THR A 346 -19.35 -24.63 7.54
C THR A 346 -19.87 -25.04 6.17
N LYS A 347 -20.83 -25.94 6.14
CA LYS A 347 -21.59 -26.29 4.94
C LYS A 347 -22.89 -25.52 4.91
N TYR A 348 -23.00 -24.55 4.02
CA TYR A 348 -24.26 -23.84 3.82
C TYR A 348 -25.24 -24.70 3.03
N LEU A 349 -26.41 -25.01 3.60
CA LEU A 349 -27.37 -25.98 3.03
C LEU A 349 -27.91 -25.55 1.67
N GLN A 350 -28.00 -24.24 1.42
CA GLN A 350 -28.49 -23.68 0.16
C GLN A 350 -27.46 -23.78 -0.99
N PHE A 351 -26.17 -23.71 -0.68
CA PHE A 351 -25.08 -23.68 -1.67
C PHE A 351 -24.37 -25.02 -1.81
N GLY A 352 -24.44 -25.89 -0.79
CA GLY A 352 -23.86 -27.22 -0.77
C GLY A 352 -22.34 -27.28 -0.69
N GLN A 353 -21.64 -26.13 -0.61
CA GLN A 353 -20.19 -26.04 -0.50
C GLN A 353 -19.74 -25.90 0.96
N ASP A 354 -18.62 -26.56 1.28
CA ASP A 354 -17.95 -26.46 2.56
C ASP A 354 -17.00 -25.25 2.56
N ILE A 355 -17.17 -24.35 3.51
CA ILE A 355 -16.31 -23.18 3.73
C ILE A 355 -15.57 -23.36 5.04
N GLY A 356 -14.25 -23.41 4.96
CA GLY A 356 -13.37 -23.52 6.14
C GLY A 356 -13.22 -22.18 6.85
N THR A 357 -13.52 -22.15 8.14
CA THR A 357 -13.18 -21.05 9.04
C THR A 357 -11.91 -21.45 9.80
N PRO A 358 -10.80 -20.74 9.61
CA PRO A 358 -9.55 -21.05 10.28
C PRO A 358 -9.63 -20.68 11.77
N SER A 359 -8.60 -21.08 12.52
CA SER A 359 -8.35 -20.54 13.85
C SER A 359 -6.88 -20.13 13.95
N VAL A 360 -6.63 -18.90 14.39
CA VAL A 360 -5.30 -18.29 14.32
C VAL A 360 -4.83 -17.87 15.71
N ARG A 361 -3.63 -18.31 16.08
CA ARG A 361 -2.88 -17.72 17.19
C ARG A 361 -1.89 -16.70 16.65
N THR A 362 -2.25 -15.43 16.77
CA THR A 362 -1.37 -14.32 16.40
C THR A 362 -0.32 -14.06 17.48
N SER A 363 0.94 -13.90 17.06
CA SER A 363 2.03 -13.43 17.95
C SER A 363 2.81 -12.30 17.27
N TRP A 364 3.79 -11.73 17.98
CA TRP A 364 4.60 -10.63 17.44
C TRP A 364 5.49 -11.03 16.25
N ASN A 365 5.98 -12.27 16.22
CA ASN A 365 6.94 -12.75 15.23
C ASN A 365 6.39 -13.83 14.30
N LYS A 366 5.37 -14.60 14.72
CA LYS A 366 4.75 -15.65 13.92
C LYS A 366 3.31 -15.91 14.33
N ASP A 367 2.52 -16.37 13.36
CA ASP A 367 1.15 -16.83 13.56
C ASP A 367 1.10 -18.35 13.39
N VAL A 368 0.34 -19.02 14.25
CA VAL A 368 -0.01 -20.45 14.09
C VAL A 368 -1.44 -20.53 13.60
N TYR A 369 -1.61 -21.04 12.39
CA TYR A 369 -2.87 -21.03 11.65
C TYR A 369 -3.37 -22.46 11.48
N LEU A 370 -4.59 -22.73 11.93
CA LEU A 370 -5.21 -24.06 11.91
C LEU A 370 -6.40 -24.07 10.96
N THR A 371 -6.47 -25.10 10.12
CA THR A 371 -7.62 -25.38 9.24
C THR A 371 -8.03 -26.83 9.36
N LEU A 372 -9.33 -27.06 9.54
CA LEU A 372 -9.91 -28.39 9.59
C LEU A 372 -10.07 -28.94 8.15
N GLU A 373 -9.55 -30.14 7.90
CA GLU A 373 -9.76 -30.84 6.62
C GLU A 373 -11.12 -31.53 6.60
N GLN A 374 -11.65 -31.76 5.40
CA GLN A 374 -12.93 -32.43 5.22
C GLN A 374 -12.90 -33.86 5.78
N GLY A 375 -14.05 -34.31 6.30
CA GLY A 375 -14.26 -35.68 6.75
C GLY A 375 -14.39 -35.87 8.26
N ALA A 376 -14.04 -34.88 9.07
CA ALA A 376 -14.24 -34.92 10.52
C ALA A 376 -15.74 -35.02 10.88
N ARG A 377 -16.09 -35.88 11.85
CA ARG A 377 -17.46 -36.03 12.36
C ARG A 377 -17.52 -35.90 13.87
N ALA A 378 -18.65 -35.40 14.38
CA ALA A 378 -18.88 -35.34 15.81
C ALA A 378 -18.78 -36.74 16.45
N GLY A 379 -18.10 -36.82 17.59
CA GLY A 379 -17.87 -38.05 18.33
C GLY A 379 -16.68 -38.90 17.85
N GLU A 380 -16.01 -38.53 16.74
CA GLU A 380 -14.74 -39.14 16.37
C GLU A 380 -13.61 -38.67 17.29
N SER A 381 -12.65 -39.55 17.57
CA SER A 381 -11.48 -39.26 18.42
C SER A 381 -10.27 -38.76 17.63
N SER A 382 -10.44 -38.50 16.33
CA SER A 382 -9.37 -38.06 15.43
C SER A 382 -9.88 -37.04 14.41
N ALA A 383 -9.09 -36.00 14.13
CA ALA A 383 -9.35 -35.03 13.08
C ALA A 383 -8.09 -34.74 12.29
N THR A 384 -8.24 -34.56 10.97
CA THR A 384 -7.13 -34.10 10.13
C THR A 384 -7.12 -32.57 10.10
N ILE A 385 -6.03 -31.97 10.54
CA ILE A 385 -5.86 -30.52 10.62
C ILE A 385 -4.61 -30.13 9.89
N ARG A 386 -4.74 -29.12 9.02
CA ARG A 386 -3.60 -28.49 8.39
C ARG A 386 -3.15 -27.29 9.20
N VAL A 387 -1.86 -27.27 9.52
CA VAL A 387 -1.22 -26.27 10.35
C VAL A 387 -0.26 -25.47 9.50
N PHE A 388 -0.24 -24.14 9.67
CA PHE A 388 0.76 -23.26 9.08
C PHE A 388 1.42 -22.43 10.18
N VAL A 389 2.75 -22.29 10.09
CA VAL A 389 3.50 -21.31 10.87
C VAL A 389 3.95 -20.20 9.94
N LYS A 390 3.42 -18.99 10.15
CA LYS A 390 3.61 -17.85 9.24
C LYS A 390 4.32 -16.70 9.95
N PRO A 391 5.54 -16.33 9.53
CA PRO A 391 6.25 -15.24 10.17
C PRO A 391 5.68 -13.87 9.78
N LEU A 392 5.75 -12.94 10.73
CA LEU A 392 5.53 -11.49 10.55
C LEU A 392 4.15 -11.05 10.01
N VAL A 393 3.09 -11.86 10.11
CA VAL A 393 1.76 -11.46 9.60
C VAL A 393 1.22 -10.21 10.31
N VAL A 394 1.35 -10.12 11.64
CA VAL A 394 0.93 -8.93 12.40
C VAL A 394 1.57 -7.63 11.90
N TRP A 395 2.79 -7.71 11.35
CA TRP A 395 3.50 -6.54 10.82
C TRP A 395 2.88 -6.02 9.53
N LEU A 396 2.17 -6.85 8.77
CA LEU A 396 1.39 -6.39 7.62
C LEU A 396 0.32 -5.38 8.08
N TRP A 397 -0.37 -5.70 9.18
CA TRP A 397 -1.39 -4.83 9.76
C TRP A 397 -0.81 -3.57 10.39
N ILE A 398 0.31 -3.70 11.11
CA ILE A 398 1.03 -2.57 11.69
C ILE A 398 1.51 -1.62 10.59
N GLY A 399 2.11 -2.14 9.53
CA GLY A 399 2.53 -1.36 8.36
C GLY A 399 1.36 -0.63 7.72
N GLY A 400 0.20 -1.29 7.64
CA GLY A 400 -1.03 -0.67 7.21
C GLY A 400 -1.56 0.45 8.09
N ALA A 401 -1.52 0.28 9.41
CA ALA A 401 -1.86 1.34 10.37
C ALA A 401 -0.90 2.53 10.23
N ILE A 402 0.40 2.30 10.03
CA ILE A 402 1.38 3.34 9.75
C ILE A 402 1.04 4.09 8.45
N MET A 403 0.60 3.39 7.39
CA MET A 403 0.13 4.03 6.15
C MET A 403 -1.09 4.94 6.40
N ALA A 404 -2.06 4.48 7.20
CA ALA A 404 -3.22 5.30 7.56
C ALA A 404 -2.80 6.56 8.33
N ILE A 405 -1.95 6.42 9.35
CA ILE A 405 -1.41 7.54 10.14
C ILE A 405 -0.63 8.51 9.24
N GLY A 406 0.28 8.01 8.41
CA GLY A 406 1.06 8.84 7.49
C GLY A 406 0.18 9.64 6.52
N THR A 407 -0.95 9.07 6.10
CA THR A 407 -1.91 9.75 5.24
C THR A 407 -2.64 10.87 5.97
N LEU A 408 -3.01 10.67 7.23
CA LEU A 408 -3.57 11.73 8.08
C LEU A 408 -2.54 12.86 8.27
N LEU A 409 -1.29 12.52 8.60
CA LEU A 409 -0.19 13.49 8.73
C LEU A 409 0.05 14.29 7.45
N ALA A 410 -0.09 13.65 6.27
CA ALA A 410 0.04 14.29 4.97
C ALA A 410 -1.12 15.25 4.64
N ALA A 411 -2.32 14.99 5.19
CA ALA A 411 -3.50 15.84 5.01
C ALA A 411 -3.41 17.14 5.83
N PHE A 412 -2.71 17.12 6.98
CA PHE A 412 -2.50 18.33 7.77
C PHE A 412 -1.52 19.29 7.07
N PRO A 413 -1.87 20.58 6.92
CA PRO A 413 -1.00 21.55 6.27
C PRO A 413 0.25 21.78 7.11
N SER A 414 1.43 21.49 6.55
CA SER A 414 2.67 22.10 7.04
C SER A 414 2.59 23.60 6.73
N GLY A 415 2.85 24.48 7.70
CA GLY A 415 2.68 25.94 7.62
C GLY A 415 3.42 26.70 6.50
N ARG A 416 4.01 26.00 5.53
CA ARG A 416 4.56 26.53 4.28
C ARG A 416 3.71 26.06 3.10
N ARG A 417 2.65 26.81 2.79
CA ARG A 417 1.89 26.66 1.54
C ARG A 417 2.47 27.62 0.51
N ARG A 418 2.90 27.10 -0.63
CA ARG A 418 3.09 27.90 -1.84
C ARG A 418 1.69 28.28 -2.35
N ARG A 419 1.46 29.52 -2.78
CA ARG A 419 0.16 29.86 -3.36
C ARG A 419 0.04 29.14 -4.72
N PRO A 420 -1.13 28.59 -5.08
CA PRO A 420 -1.32 27.88 -6.36
C PRO A 420 -0.97 28.71 -7.60
N THR A 421 -0.96 30.03 -7.46
CA THR A 421 -0.65 31.01 -8.50
C THR A 421 0.82 31.43 -8.53
N ASP A 422 1.64 31.00 -7.57
CA ASP A 422 3.04 31.40 -7.52
C ASP A 422 3.81 30.75 -8.67
N PRO A 423 4.62 31.52 -9.43
CA PRO A 423 5.45 30.93 -10.46
C PRO A 423 6.42 29.92 -9.85
N VAL A 424 6.78 28.88 -10.63
CA VAL A 424 7.61 27.75 -10.18
C VAL A 424 8.99 28.20 -9.66
N SER A 425 9.42 29.42 -9.96
CA SER A 425 10.64 30.09 -9.48
C SER A 425 10.48 30.92 -8.19
N ALA A 426 9.25 31.19 -7.70
CA ALA A 426 9.06 32.06 -6.54
C ALA A 426 9.54 31.40 -5.23
N PRO A 427 10.39 32.06 -4.42
CA PRO A 427 10.77 31.55 -3.11
C PRO A 427 9.54 31.38 -2.22
N VAL A 428 9.52 30.31 -1.40
CA VAL A 428 8.43 30.08 -0.44
C VAL A 428 8.54 31.16 0.63
N THR A 429 7.63 32.13 0.60
CA THR A 429 7.56 33.18 1.62
C THR A 429 7.29 32.54 2.98
N SER A 430 8.22 32.74 3.91
CA SER A 430 8.01 32.45 5.31
C SER A 430 7.01 33.47 5.83
N SER A 431 5.83 33.03 6.27
CA SER A 431 4.87 33.87 7.00
C SER A 431 5.35 34.16 8.43
N ALA A 432 6.61 34.61 8.56
CA ALA A 432 7.09 35.29 9.73
C ALA A 432 7.24 36.75 9.27
N GLU A 433 6.20 37.55 9.51
CA GLU A 433 6.35 38.99 9.52
C GLU A 433 7.56 39.32 10.41
N PRO A 434 8.51 40.14 9.94
CA PRO A 434 9.42 40.79 10.87
C PRO A 434 8.54 41.66 11.77
N LEU A 435 8.59 41.43 13.09
CA LEU A 435 8.07 42.39 14.05
C LEU A 435 8.65 43.76 13.68
N PRO A 436 7.83 44.82 13.56
CA PRO A 436 8.35 46.15 13.32
C PRO A 436 9.35 46.46 14.44
N ALA A 437 10.55 46.86 14.05
CA ALA A 437 11.57 47.30 15.00
C ALA A 437 10.95 48.35 15.91
N ALA A 438 10.91 48.08 17.22
CA ALA A 438 10.55 49.08 18.20
C ALA A 438 11.55 50.23 18.05
N GLU A 439 11.06 51.37 17.55
CA GLU A 439 11.79 52.63 17.62
C GLU A 439 12.11 52.90 19.09
N SER A 440 13.38 52.71 19.45
CA SER A 440 13.89 53.16 20.73
C SER A 440 13.88 54.68 20.72
N GLY A 441 12.90 55.26 21.41
CA GLY A 441 12.88 56.66 21.74
C GLY A 441 14.17 57.09 22.42
N SER A 442 14.82 58.09 21.84
CA SER A 442 15.78 58.96 22.52
C SER A 442 15.68 60.34 21.90
N GLU A 443 14.55 61.01 22.14
CA GLU A 443 14.54 62.47 22.15
C GLU A 443 15.41 62.96 23.31
N ARG A 444 16.54 63.60 22.98
CA ARG A 444 17.07 64.68 23.81
C ARG A 444 17.27 65.92 22.95
N ARG A 445 16.41 66.90 23.22
CA ARG A 445 16.55 68.32 22.87
C ARG A 445 17.86 68.90 23.44
N ALA A 446 18.52 69.71 22.62
CA ALA A 446 19.23 70.95 22.95
C ALA A 446 19.54 71.65 21.61
N GLU A 447 18.71 72.57 21.11
CA GLU A 447 18.74 74.01 21.39
C GLU A 447 19.89 74.75 20.68
N SER A 448 19.58 75.47 19.60
CA SER A 448 19.99 76.87 19.33
C SER A 448 19.65 77.29 17.89
N ALA A 449 18.84 78.33 17.76
CA ALA A 449 18.70 79.18 16.57
C ALA A 449 19.92 80.12 16.45
N PRO A 450 20.14 80.82 15.32
CA PRO A 450 19.44 82.10 15.10
C PRO A 450 19.02 82.32 13.61
N GLU A 451 17.88 82.95 13.39
CA GLU A 451 17.68 84.33 12.88
C GLU A 451 17.67 84.49 11.36
N SER A 452 16.58 85.11 10.93
CA SER A 452 16.24 85.64 9.61
C SER A 452 16.94 86.97 9.34
N GLU A 453 17.37 87.19 8.09
CA GLU A 453 17.45 88.54 7.51
C GLU A 453 16.90 88.55 6.07
N GLU A 454 15.98 89.49 5.86
CA GLU A 454 15.44 89.99 4.59
C GLU A 454 16.47 90.83 3.81
N GLU A 455 16.25 90.93 2.48
CA GLU A 455 16.44 92.09 1.57
C GLU A 455 17.00 91.61 0.21
N LEU A 456 16.23 91.59 -0.89
CA LEU A 456 15.63 92.66 -1.73
C LEU A 456 16.46 92.99 -3.00
N SER A 457 15.69 93.28 -4.07
CA SER A 457 16.03 93.76 -5.43
C SER A 457 16.46 92.70 -6.47
N GLY A 458 15.99 92.69 -7.71
CA GLY A 458 15.00 93.53 -8.42
C GLY A 458 15.10 93.32 -9.94
N VAL A 459 14.04 93.77 -10.64
CA VAL A 459 13.73 93.81 -12.10
C VAL A 459 12.90 92.64 -12.64
#